data_AF-A0A847AJ99-F1
#
_entry.id   AF-A0A847AJ99-F1
#
_cell.length_a   1.000
_cell.length_b   1.000
_cell.length_c   1.000
_cell.angle_alpha   90.00
_cell.angle_beta   90.00
_cell.angle_gamma   90.00
#
_symmetry.space_group_name_H-M   'P 1'
#
loop_
_entity.id
_entity.type
_entity.pdbx_description
1 polymer ?
#
loop_
_entity_poly.entity_id
_entity_poly.type
_entity_poly.pdbx_seq_one_letter_code
_entity_poly.pdbx_strand_id
1 'polypeptide(L)'
;GMGHYTGGLIGKNITKNQINIINKNYSLGEVLSEGDYSGGLIGYNEGDGITENFSESNVTSQGNHTGGLIGGNNGEILNCYAKGSVTGQKNAGGLIGTTYQKIINCYSAGYIKGENNYTGGLIGVVKDNALIEYCYYDKNSSGQFDTSKGIPKTTVEMKQKYTFISHWNFENIWNIDEGESYPYIRWQSQ
;
A
#
# COMPACT_ATOMS: atom_id res chain seq x y z
N GLY A 1 12.19 -7.15 23.23
CA GLY A 1 12.51 -5.93 22.47
C GLY A 1 11.23 -5.47 21.83
N MET A 2 10.83 -4.22 22.05
CA MET A 2 9.52 -3.69 21.66
C MET A 2 9.49 -3.40 20.16
N GLY A 3 8.45 -3.86 19.46
CA GLY A 3 8.26 -3.55 18.04
C GLY A 3 8.11 -2.05 17.86
N HIS A 4 9.08 -1.42 17.20
CA HIS A 4 9.02 0.00 16.88
C HIS A 4 8.16 0.17 15.61
N TYR A 5 7.12 1.00 15.71
CA TYR A 5 6.17 1.28 14.64
C TYR A 5 6.41 2.68 14.09
N THR A 6 6.71 2.79 12.80
CA THR A 6 7.04 4.06 12.15
C THR A 6 6.11 4.29 10.96
N GLY A 7 5.32 5.36 11.02
CA GLY A 7 4.52 5.84 9.88
C GLY A 7 4.79 7.31 9.65
N GLY A 8 4.73 7.76 8.39
CA GLY A 8 4.89 9.19 8.08
C GLY A 8 3.81 10.08 8.72
N LEU A 9 2.63 9.52 9.02
CA LEU A 9 1.58 10.20 9.79
C LEU A 9 1.22 9.45 11.09
N ILE A 10 1.16 8.12 11.05
CA ILE A 10 0.63 7.31 12.16
C ILE A 10 1.61 6.17 12.48
N GLY A 11 2.23 6.19 13.66
CA GLY A 11 3.08 5.07 14.10
C GLY A 11 2.27 3.78 14.25
N LYS A 12 1.30 3.77 15.16
CA LYS A 12 0.40 2.64 15.39
C LYS A 12 -1.05 3.10 15.52
N ASN A 13 -1.94 2.52 14.73
CA ASN A 13 -3.37 2.65 14.90
C ASN A 13 -3.90 1.50 15.78
N ILE A 14 -4.66 1.81 16.82
CA ILE A 14 -5.17 0.83 17.81
C ILE A 14 -6.68 1.00 17.96
N THR A 15 -7.44 -0.09 17.87
CA THR A 15 -8.87 -0.09 18.25
C THR A 15 -9.03 -0.31 19.75
N LYS A 16 -9.88 0.50 20.39
CA LYS A 16 -10.42 0.22 21.73
C LYS A 16 -11.92 0.52 21.73
N ASN A 17 -12.72 -0.54 21.86
CA ASN A 17 -14.17 -0.51 22.15
C ASN A 17 -15.10 0.20 21.13
N GLN A 18 -14.60 0.64 19.97
CA GLN A 18 -15.39 1.24 18.87
C GLN A 18 -14.73 0.99 17.51
N ILE A 19 -15.51 1.09 16.43
CA ILE A 19 -15.00 1.00 15.05
C ILE A 19 -13.98 2.12 14.81
N ASN A 20 -12.77 1.75 14.37
CA ASN A 20 -11.70 2.68 14.04
C ASN A 20 -11.29 2.53 12.58
N ILE A 21 -11.69 3.50 11.76
CA ILE A 21 -11.36 3.57 10.34
C ILE A 21 -10.56 4.83 10.05
N ILE A 22 -9.38 4.66 9.47
CA ILE A 22 -8.58 5.78 8.95
C ILE A 22 -9.04 6.08 7.52
N ASN A 23 -9.46 7.32 7.27
CA ASN A 23 -10.10 7.71 6.02
C ASN A 23 -9.57 9.06 5.49
N LYS A 24 -9.30 9.16 4.19
CA LYS A 24 -8.90 10.39 3.48
C LYS A 24 -7.67 11.08 4.04
N ASN A 25 -6.58 10.33 4.20
CA ASN A 25 -5.28 10.84 4.62
C ASN A 25 -4.22 10.55 3.55
N TYR A 26 -3.17 11.36 3.59
CA TYR A 26 -2.01 11.15 2.75
C TYR A 26 -0.71 11.47 3.48
N SER A 27 0.39 10.98 2.91
CA SER A 27 1.75 11.31 3.35
C SER A 27 2.64 11.53 2.14
N LEU A 28 3.55 12.50 2.28
CA LEU A 28 4.58 12.86 1.32
C LEU A 28 5.92 12.93 2.07
N GLY A 29 7.03 12.75 1.36
CA GLY A 29 8.37 12.94 1.91
C GLY A 29 9.14 11.64 2.10
N GLU A 30 9.92 11.55 3.19
CA GLU A 30 10.80 10.43 3.47
C GLU A 30 10.52 9.83 4.86
N VAL A 31 10.46 8.50 4.93
CA VAL A 31 10.34 7.73 6.17
C VAL A 31 11.58 6.87 6.32
N LEU A 32 12.41 7.20 7.33
CA LEU A 32 13.58 6.43 7.73
C LEU A 32 13.29 5.71 9.05
N SER A 33 13.50 4.40 9.10
CA SER A 33 13.13 3.59 10.25
C SER A 33 14.09 2.43 10.51
N GLU A 34 14.37 2.19 11.78
CA GLU A 34 14.99 0.95 12.25
C GLU A 34 13.95 0.00 12.89
N GLY A 35 12.67 0.41 12.88
CA GLY A 35 11.59 -0.32 13.54
C GLY A 35 10.95 -1.40 12.70
N ASP A 36 10.44 -2.43 13.37
CA ASP A 36 9.88 -3.65 12.77
C ASP A 36 8.78 -3.38 11.76
N TYR A 37 7.95 -2.36 11.97
CA TYR A 37 6.83 -2.02 11.10
C TYR A 37 6.98 -0.60 10.59
N SER A 38 7.17 -0.45 9.28
CA SER A 38 7.45 0.82 8.65
C SER A 38 6.53 1.03 7.44
N GLY A 39 5.74 2.10 7.46
CA GLY A 39 4.87 2.47 6.35
C GLY A 39 5.03 3.93 5.97
N GLY A 40 4.79 4.26 4.70
CA GLY A 40 4.81 5.65 4.25
C GLY A 40 3.78 6.51 4.99
N LEU A 41 2.59 5.96 5.26
CA LEU A 41 1.54 6.61 6.05
C LEU A 41 1.43 6.02 7.46
N ILE A 42 1.35 4.69 7.57
CA ILE A 42 1.01 3.98 8.81
C ILE A 42 2.05 2.90 9.11
N GLY A 43 2.67 2.91 10.29
CA GLY A 43 3.58 1.83 10.70
C GLY A 43 2.82 0.51 10.86
N TYR A 44 1.86 0.48 11.79
CA TYR A 44 1.03 -0.70 12.03
C TYR A 44 -0.45 -0.36 12.27
N ASN A 45 -1.33 -1.08 11.58
CA ASN A 45 -2.78 -0.95 11.76
C ASN A 45 -3.36 -2.17 12.51
N GLU A 46 -3.80 -1.95 13.76
CA GLU A 46 -4.71 -2.85 14.50
C GLU A 46 -6.17 -2.38 14.41
N GLY A 47 -6.44 -1.31 13.67
CA GLY A 47 -7.78 -0.77 13.43
C GLY A 47 -8.63 -1.64 12.50
N ASP A 48 -9.93 -1.35 12.47
CA ASP A 48 -10.91 -2.12 11.69
C ASP A 48 -10.75 -1.93 10.18
N GLY A 49 -10.32 -0.74 9.73
CA GLY A 49 -10.06 -0.53 8.31
C GLY A 49 -9.35 0.76 7.93
N ILE A 50 -8.89 0.78 6.69
CA ILE A 50 -8.23 1.93 6.06
C ILE A 50 -8.90 2.12 4.69
N THR A 51 -9.45 3.30 4.44
CA THR A 51 -10.16 3.57 3.18
C THR A 51 -9.80 4.91 2.57
N GLU A 52 -9.62 4.95 1.24
CA GLU A 52 -9.31 6.18 0.50
C GLU A 52 -8.08 6.93 1.02
N ASN A 53 -7.00 6.21 1.35
CA ASN A 53 -5.74 6.82 1.80
C ASN A 53 -4.62 6.56 0.79
N PHE A 54 -3.61 7.43 0.78
CA PHE A 54 -2.45 7.20 -0.07
C PHE A 54 -1.11 7.65 0.52
N SER A 55 -0.03 7.22 -0.10
CA SER A 55 1.32 7.65 0.24
C SER A 55 2.16 7.84 -1.01
N GLU A 56 2.84 8.97 -1.10
CA GLU A 56 3.91 9.18 -2.07
C GLU A 56 5.28 9.26 -1.38
N SER A 57 5.33 8.91 -0.10
CA SER A 57 6.55 8.92 0.70
C SER A 57 7.51 7.81 0.28
N ASN A 58 8.79 8.13 0.19
CA ASN A 58 9.86 7.14 0.07
C ASN A 58 10.11 6.51 1.44
N VAL A 59 10.17 5.18 1.51
CA VAL A 59 10.33 4.44 2.76
C VAL A 59 11.63 3.64 2.71
N THR A 60 12.54 3.93 3.65
CA THR A 60 13.76 3.13 3.86
C THR A 60 13.74 2.57 5.27
N SER A 61 13.76 1.24 5.39
CA SER A 61 13.63 0.55 6.67
C SER A 61 14.57 -0.63 6.81
N GLN A 62 15.20 -0.74 7.98
CA GLN A 62 15.93 -1.93 8.43
C GLN A 62 15.03 -2.94 9.16
N GLY A 63 13.73 -2.66 9.22
CA GLY A 63 12.73 -3.49 9.90
C GLY A 63 12.23 -4.68 9.10
N ASN A 64 11.37 -5.46 9.76
CA ASN A 64 10.86 -6.73 9.24
C ASN A 64 9.65 -6.58 8.30
N HIS A 65 8.92 -5.48 8.35
CA HIS A 65 7.68 -5.26 7.61
C HIS A 65 7.65 -3.85 7.05
N THR A 66 7.87 -3.73 5.74
CA THR A 66 8.00 -2.42 5.10
C THR A 66 7.00 -2.29 3.96
N GLY A 67 6.14 -1.27 4.02
CA GLY A 67 5.17 -0.98 2.96
C GLY A 67 5.18 0.47 2.51
N GLY A 68 4.88 0.73 1.24
CA GLY A 68 4.79 2.10 0.74
C GLY A 68 3.66 2.91 1.38
N LEU A 69 2.58 2.25 1.83
CA LEU A 69 1.50 2.85 2.63
C LEU A 69 1.53 2.36 4.08
N ILE A 70 1.55 1.04 4.29
CA ILE A 70 1.40 0.43 5.62
C ILE A 70 2.48 -0.63 5.88
N GLY A 71 3.16 -0.57 7.04
CA GLY A 71 4.11 -1.61 7.42
C GLY A 71 3.44 -2.97 7.68
N GLY A 72 2.51 -3.01 8.63
CA GLY A 72 1.68 -4.20 8.89
C GLY A 72 0.20 -3.87 9.13
N ASN A 73 -0.69 -4.79 8.77
CA ASN A 73 -2.12 -4.54 8.75
C ASN A 73 -2.98 -5.71 9.23
N ASN A 74 -3.90 -5.43 10.16
CA ASN A 74 -4.93 -6.35 10.68
C ASN A 74 -6.37 -5.89 10.41
N GLY A 75 -6.59 -4.86 9.57
CA GLY A 75 -7.92 -4.36 9.19
C GLY A 75 -8.19 -4.45 7.69
N GLU A 76 -9.42 -4.24 7.24
CA GLU A 76 -9.71 -4.22 5.79
C GLU A 76 -9.12 -2.98 5.12
N ILE A 77 -8.59 -3.13 3.91
CA ILE A 77 -8.01 -2.01 3.14
C ILE A 77 -8.79 -1.83 1.84
N LEU A 78 -9.26 -0.61 1.61
CA LEU A 78 -10.17 -0.27 0.51
C LEU A 78 -9.67 0.99 -0.20
N ASN A 79 -9.59 0.96 -1.53
CA ASN A 79 -9.35 2.14 -2.35
C ASN A 79 -8.10 2.95 -1.95
N CYS A 80 -6.97 2.27 -1.71
CA CYS A 80 -5.74 2.91 -1.24
C CYS A 80 -4.59 2.72 -2.23
N TYR A 81 -3.61 3.62 -2.22
CA TYR A 81 -2.44 3.47 -3.09
C TYR A 81 -1.13 3.98 -2.53
N ALA A 82 -0.02 3.51 -3.11
CA ALA A 82 1.32 4.00 -2.81
C ALA A 82 2.18 4.19 -4.07
N LYS A 83 2.90 5.31 -4.16
CA LYS A 83 3.78 5.63 -5.30
C LYS A 83 5.24 5.88 -4.93
N GLY A 84 5.54 6.13 -3.66
CA GLY A 84 6.93 6.31 -3.21
C GLY A 84 7.74 5.02 -3.26
N SER A 85 9.07 5.14 -3.32
CA SER A 85 9.95 3.98 -3.35
C SER A 85 9.99 3.27 -2.00
N VAL A 86 10.23 1.96 -2.01
CA VAL A 86 10.31 1.13 -0.81
C VAL A 86 11.64 0.37 -0.81
N THR A 87 12.50 0.66 0.15
CA THR A 87 13.70 -0.12 0.47
C THR A 87 13.51 -0.76 1.84
N GLY A 88 13.40 -2.09 1.89
CA GLY A 88 13.12 -2.82 3.12
C GLY A 88 14.00 -4.05 3.30
N GLN A 89 14.33 -4.39 4.54
CA GLN A 89 15.14 -5.59 4.82
C GLN A 89 14.33 -6.88 4.61
N LYS A 90 13.10 -6.93 5.14
CA LYS A 90 12.19 -8.07 4.98
C LYS A 90 10.77 -7.64 4.66
N ASN A 91 10.02 -8.56 4.05
CA ASN A 91 8.59 -8.44 3.74
C ASN A 91 8.28 -7.07 3.10
N ALA A 92 9.07 -6.68 2.11
CA ALA A 92 8.92 -5.39 1.44
C ALA A 92 7.78 -5.47 0.43
N GLY A 93 6.77 -4.61 0.59
CA GLY A 93 5.65 -4.51 -0.34
C GLY A 93 5.46 -3.09 -0.85
N GLY A 94 5.06 -2.94 -2.11
CA GLY A 94 4.83 -1.61 -2.69
C GLY A 94 3.73 -0.83 -1.99
N LEU A 95 2.70 -1.50 -1.48
CA LEU A 95 1.62 -0.93 -0.68
C LEU A 95 1.73 -1.35 0.79
N ILE A 96 1.82 -2.66 1.06
CA ILE A 96 1.77 -3.20 2.42
C ILE A 96 2.91 -4.19 2.66
N GLY A 97 3.62 -4.07 3.79
CA GLY A 97 4.64 -5.06 4.14
C GLY A 97 4.04 -6.42 4.48
N THR A 98 3.08 -6.47 5.41
CA THR A 98 2.34 -7.70 5.75
C THR A 98 0.86 -7.44 6.05
N THR A 99 -0.03 -8.28 5.52
CA THR A 99 -1.46 -8.23 5.82
C THR A 99 -2.01 -9.58 6.27
N TYR A 100 -2.99 -9.52 7.17
CA TYR A 100 -3.82 -10.64 7.62
C TYR A 100 -5.27 -10.53 7.13
N GLN A 101 -5.61 -9.42 6.48
CA GLN A 101 -6.98 -9.07 6.12
C GLN A 101 -7.13 -8.70 4.64
N LYS A 102 -8.41 -8.65 4.24
CA LYS A 102 -8.87 -8.36 2.90
C LYS A 102 -8.38 -7.01 2.37
N ILE A 103 -7.91 -7.01 1.12
CA ILE A 103 -7.45 -5.82 0.38
C ILE A 103 -8.22 -5.73 -0.93
N ILE A 104 -8.85 -4.57 -1.20
CA ILE A 104 -9.70 -4.37 -2.37
C ILE A 104 -9.40 -3.04 -3.05
N ASN A 105 -9.33 -3.05 -4.39
CA ASN A 105 -9.21 -1.85 -5.21
C ASN A 105 -7.99 -0.99 -4.84
N CYS A 106 -6.85 -1.62 -4.57
CA CYS A 106 -5.64 -0.92 -4.16
C CYS A 106 -4.52 -1.07 -5.18
N TYR A 107 -3.56 -0.15 -5.19
CA TYR A 107 -2.40 -0.30 -6.07
C TYR A 107 -1.08 0.26 -5.54
N SER A 108 0.01 -0.18 -6.14
CA SER A 108 1.34 0.42 -5.96
C SER A 108 2.02 0.72 -7.28
N ALA A 109 2.85 1.77 -7.30
CA ALA A 109 3.61 2.16 -8.49
C ALA A 109 5.04 2.65 -8.18
N GLY A 110 5.51 2.51 -6.95
CA GLY A 110 6.89 2.86 -6.58
C GLY A 110 7.90 1.75 -6.88
N TYR A 111 9.17 2.13 -6.99
CA TYR A 111 10.29 1.18 -7.05
C TYR A 111 10.43 0.40 -5.74
N ILE A 112 10.72 -0.90 -5.81
CA ILE A 112 10.82 -1.76 -4.62
C ILE A 112 12.13 -2.51 -4.63
N LYS A 113 12.87 -2.38 -3.52
CA LYS A 113 14.09 -3.12 -3.23
C LYS A 113 13.94 -3.81 -1.88
N GLY A 114 13.81 -5.13 -1.90
CA GLY A 114 13.94 -5.95 -0.70
C GLY A 114 15.27 -6.70 -0.68
N GLU A 115 15.82 -6.90 0.52
CA GLU A 115 17.07 -7.68 0.69
C GLU A 115 16.83 -9.19 0.77
N ASN A 116 15.56 -9.63 0.83
CA ASN A 116 15.19 -11.04 0.95
C ASN A 116 14.16 -11.49 -0.10
N ASN A 117 13.84 -12.78 -0.06
CA ASN A 117 12.92 -13.43 -1.02
C ASN A 117 11.43 -13.09 -0.81
N TYR A 118 11.08 -12.25 0.16
CA TYR A 118 9.70 -11.86 0.46
C TYR A 118 9.40 -10.43 0.01
N THR A 119 9.89 -10.08 -1.17
CA THR A 119 9.58 -8.81 -1.84
C THR A 119 8.36 -9.02 -2.75
N GLY A 120 7.39 -8.11 -2.71
CA GLY A 120 6.22 -8.17 -3.58
C GLY A 120 5.85 -6.82 -4.16
N GLY A 121 5.38 -6.81 -5.40
CA GLY A 121 4.99 -5.62 -6.14
C GLY A 121 3.95 -4.78 -5.42
N LEU A 122 2.97 -5.45 -4.79
CA LEU A 122 1.94 -4.80 -3.97
C LEU A 122 2.09 -5.14 -2.48
N ILE A 123 2.20 -6.43 -2.13
CA ILE A 123 2.27 -6.89 -0.73
C ILE A 123 3.51 -7.77 -0.52
N GLY A 124 4.28 -7.51 0.53
CA GLY A 124 5.44 -8.34 0.88
C GLY A 124 5.03 -9.75 1.30
N VAL A 125 4.13 -9.87 2.28
CA VAL A 125 3.59 -11.15 2.76
C VAL A 125 2.09 -11.08 3.00
N VAL A 126 1.38 -12.08 2.48
CA VAL A 126 -0.04 -12.34 2.77
C VAL A 126 -0.12 -13.48 3.78
N LYS A 127 -0.84 -13.29 4.88
CA LYS A 127 -1.08 -14.29 5.93
C LYS A 127 -2.53 -14.75 5.92
N ASP A 128 -2.78 -15.90 6.54
CA ASP A 128 -4.12 -16.48 6.79
C ASP A 128 -5.03 -16.56 5.56
N ASN A 129 -4.44 -16.69 4.37
CA ASN A 129 -5.13 -16.70 3.08
C ASN A 129 -6.01 -15.45 2.85
N ALA A 130 -5.58 -14.29 3.35
CA ALA A 130 -6.28 -13.03 3.13
C ALA A 130 -6.55 -12.77 1.64
N LEU A 131 -7.75 -12.25 1.35
CA LEU A 131 -8.24 -12.04 -0.01
C LEU A 131 -7.69 -10.75 -0.61
N ILE A 132 -7.07 -10.86 -1.78
CA ILE A 132 -6.53 -9.73 -2.54
C ILE A 132 -7.35 -9.59 -3.83
N GLU A 133 -8.28 -8.64 -3.87
CA GLU A 133 -9.25 -8.50 -4.95
C GLU A 133 -9.03 -7.19 -5.71
N TYR A 134 -8.93 -7.27 -7.04
CA TYR A 134 -8.83 -6.08 -7.91
C TYR A 134 -7.71 -5.11 -7.51
N CYS A 135 -6.60 -5.67 -7.03
CA CYS A 135 -5.43 -4.91 -6.64
C CYS A 135 -4.29 -5.15 -7.62
N TYR A 136 -3.59 -4.07 -7.96
CA TYR A 136 -2.64 -4.06 -9.06
C TYR A 136 -1.32 -3.44 -8.64
N TYR A 137 -0.24 -3.76 -9.33
CA TYR A 137 0.98 -2.99 -9.19
C TYR A 137 1.66 -2.81 -10.54
N ASP A 138 2.39 -1.72 -10.67
CA ASP A 138 3.19 -1.45 -11.84
C ASP A 138 4.47 -2.30 -11.81
N LYS A 139 4.54 -3.34 -12.65
CA LYS A 139 5.70 -4.24 -12.74
C LYS A 139 6.93 -3.58 -13.36
N ASN A 140 6.73 -2.55 -14.18
CA ASN A 140 7.83 -1.83 -14.82
C ASN A 140 8.53 -0.91 -13.81
N SER A 141 7.78 -0.22 -12.95
CA SER A 141 8.37 0.66 -11.94
C SER A 141 8.85 -0.09 -10.70
N SER A 142 8.10 -1.09 -10.23
CA SER A 142 8.47 -1.86 -9.02
C SER A 142 9.66 -2.79 -9.21
N GLY A 143 9.90 -3.25 -10.44
CA GLY A 143 10.87 -4.30 -10.75
C GLY A 143 10.44 -5.70 -10.26
N GLN A 144 9.18 -5.87 -9.84
CA GLN A 144 8.63 -7.13 -9.33
C GLN A 144 7.69 -7.78 -10.36
N PHE A 145 7.49 -9.10 -10.24
CA PHE A 145 6.67 -9.89 -11.17
C PHE A 145 5.83 -10.99 -10.48
N ASP A 146 5.66 -10.92 -9.15
CA ASP A 146 4.83 -11.87 -8.40
C ASP A 146 3.33 -11.74 -8.73
N THR A 147 2.59 -12.84 -8.71
CA THR A 147 1.19 -12.88 -9.18
C THR A 147 0.17 -13.24 -8.10
N SER A 148 0.61 -13.64 -6.90
CA SER A 148 -0.26 -14.09 -5.81
C SER A 148 -0.52 -13.04 -4.73
N LYS A 149 0.13 -11.87 -4.82
CA LYS A 149 0.04 -10.80 -3.81
C LYS A 149 -0.39 -9.47 -4.42
N GLY A 150 -1.01 -9.52 -5.61
CA GLY A 150 -1.39 -8.40 -6.47
C GLY A 150 -1.27 -8.81 -7.94
N ILE A 151 -1.99 -8.14 -8.83
CA ILE A 151 -1.97 -8.44 -10.27
C ILE A 151 -0.96 -7.50 -10.95
N PRO A 152 0.15 -8.02 -11.52
CA PRO A 152 1.11 -7.18 -12.24
C PRO A 152 0.48 -6.57 -13.49
N LYS A 153 0.73 -5.29 -13.69
CA LYS A 153 0.37 -4.53 -14.89
C LYS A 153 1.56 -3.70 -15.35
N THR A 154 1.68 -3.51 -16.66
CA THR A 154 2.66 -2.56 -17.21
C THR A 154 2.30 -1.13 -16.83
N THR A 155 3.27 -0.20 -16.89
CA THR A 155 2.97 1.24 -16.72
C THR A 155 1.88 1.72 -17.68
N VAL A 156 1.89 1.23 -18.93
CA VAL A 156 0.84 1.57 -19.90
C VAL A 156 -0.52 1.09 -19.42
N GLU A 157 -0.67 -0.20 -19.07
CA GLU A 157 -1.94 -0.72 -18.55
C GLU A 157 -2.38 0.00 -17.25
N MET A 158 -1.44 0.34 -16.37
CA MET A 158 -1.73 1.05 -15.12
C MET A 158 -2.21 2.48 -15.34
N LYS A 159 -1.99 3.07 -16.51
CA LYS A 159 -2.49 4.40 -16.90
C LYS A 159 -3.73 4.35 -17.78
N GLN A 160 -4.34 3.17 -17.91
CA GLN A 160 -5.53 2.98 -18.74
C GLN A 160 -6.75 2.65 -17.89
N LYS A 161 -7.83 3.41 -18.05
CA LYS A 161 -9.05 3.26 -17.24
C LYS A 161 -9.68 1.89 -17.40
N TYR A 162 -9.59 1.30 -18.59
CA TYR A 162 -10.16 -0.02 -18.87
C TYR A 162 -9.58 -1.13 -17.98
N THR A 163 -8.36 -0.94 -17.45
CA THR A 163 -7.73 -1.88 -16.50
C THR A 163 -8.51 -2.00 -15.19
N PHE A 164 -9.24 -0.95 -14.80
CA PHE A 164 -9.83 -0.80 -13.46
C PHE A 164 -11.36 -0.72 -13.47
N ILE A 165 -11.95 -0.27 -14.58
CA ILE A 165 -13.36 0.19 -14.65
C ILE A 165 -14.40 -0.88 -14.30
N SER A 166 -14.07 -2.17 -14.40
CA SER A 166 -15.02 -3.26 -14.07
C SER A 166 -15.27 -3.41 -12.57
N HIS A 167 -14.39 -2.89 -11.70
CA HIS A 167 -14.47 -3.08 -10.25
C HIS A 167 -14.25 -1.80 -9.42
N TRP A 168 -13.65 -0.77 -10.02
CA TRP A 168 -13.34 0.49 -9.33
C TRP A 168 -14.43 1.53 -9.59
N ASN A 169 -14.82 2.25 -8.53
CA ASN A 169 -15.84 3.30 -8.60
C ASN A 169 -15.25 4.62 -9.13
N PHE A 170 -15.28 4.81 -10.45
CA PHE A 170 -14.87 6.05 -11.12
C PHE A 170 -15.93 7.17 -11.08
N GLU A 171 -17.12 6.90 -10.58
CA GLU A 171 -18.16 7.92 -10.40
C GLU A 171 -17.84 8.78 -9.17
N ASN A 172 -17.43 8.13 -8.07
CA ASN A 172 -17.36 8.77 -6.76
C ASN A 172 -15.99 8.70 -6.07
N ILE A 173 -15.14 7.71 -6.37
CA ILE A 173 -13.88 7.51 -5.63
C ILE A 173 -12.68 7.84 -6.50
N TRP A 174 -12.59 7.23 -7.67
CA TRP A 174 -11.41 7.28 -8.52
C TRP A 174 -11.58 8.25 -9.69
N ASN A 175 -10.47 8.84 -10.11
CA ASN A 175 -10.26 9.52 -11.39
C ASN A 175 -8.99 8.96 -12.04
N ILE A 176 -8.85 9.20 -13.34
CA ILE A 176 -7.64 8.89 -14.10
C ILE A 176 -7.61 9.80 -15.32
N ASP A 177 -6.44 10.35 -15.62
CA ASP A 177 -6.20 11.09 -16.85
C ASP A 177 -5.64 10.07 -17.86
N GLU A 178 -6.49 9.66 -18.82
CA GLU A 178 -6.26 8.50 -19.69
C GLU A 178 -4.88 8.58 -20.39
N GLY A 179 -4.03 7.58 -20.18
CA GLY A 179 -2.67 7.51 -20.73
C GLY A 179 -1.62 8.34 -19.98
N GLU A 180 -2.03 9.28 -19.14
CA GLU A 180 -1.15 10.25 -18.49
C GLU A 180 -0.90 9.91 -17.02
N SER A 181 -1.94 9.65 -16.25
CA SER A 181 -1.86 9.41 -14.81
C SER A 181 -2.13 7.94 -14.43
N TYR A 182 -1.59 7.52 -13.27
CA TYR A 182 -2.18 6.38 -12.54
C TYR A 182 -3.58 6.78 -12.01
N PRO A 183 -4.44 5.83 -11.62
CA PRO A 183 -5.67 6.16 -10.90
C PRO A 183 -5.37 6.98 -9.64
N TYR A 184 -6.19 7.97 -9.38
CA TYR A 184 -6.06 8.79 -8.19
C TYR A 184 -7.40 9.06 -7.51
N ILE A 185 -7.37 9.31 -6.20
CA ILE A 185 -8.60 9.48 -5.45
C ILE A 185 -9.13 10.90 -5.65
N ARG A 186 -10.43 11.05 -5.93
CA ARG A 186 -11.07 12.33 -6.29
C ARG A 186 -10.89 13.44 -5.27
N TRP A 187 -10.83 13.12 -3.97
CA TRP A 187 -10.63 14.14 -2.94
C TRP A 187 -9.21 14.74 -2.97
N GLN A 188 -8.24 14.10 -3.64
CA GLN A 188 -6.87 14.65 -3.75
C GLN A 188 -6.81 15.93 -4.61
N SER A 189 -7.76 16.11 -5.54
CA SER A 189 -7.74 17.19 -6.53
C SER A 189 -8.62 18.37 -6.13
N GLN A 190 -9.01 18.44 -4.85
CA GLN A 190 -9.78 19.52 -4.23
C GLN A 190 -8.85 20.33 -3.32
#